data_AF-A0A6P8JV65-F1
#
_entry.id   AF-A0A6P8JV65-F1
#
_cell.length_a   1.000
_cell.length_b   1.000
_cell.length_c   1.000
_cell.angle_alpha   90.00
_cell.angle_beta   90.00
_cell.angle_gamma   90.00
#
_symmetry.space_group_name_H-M   'P 1'
#
loop_
_entity.id
_entity.type
_entity.pdbx_description
1 polymer ?
#
loop_
_entity_poly.entity_id
_entity_poly.type
_entity_poly.pdbx_seq_one_letter_code
_entity_poly.pdbx_strand_id
1 'polypeptide(L)'
;MEPTCSSSVAELAKYSEDNVETDESKVVEHQEYAEALSMSGESRKRKRWTRRSCCTRQVLSTGAIFIALLLIIGAIYMHLRQKHHLGRLHINLKDRGQVEVLEEDFPMVTVAGVDAQTPTITKFQPPPTSSPVPSAKCLACMATTATDNIPAICRNRGRPEEPCGIYRISHVYWQDALRIIDPDDSLAQDYGRCVVDVQCAERIVRSYVQRYGGEDCNGDGRIECRDHVRLHMRGPGGCHRQEPLGSLSERRLENCLKYRGIT
;
A
#
# COMPACT_ATOMS: atom_id res chain seq x y z
N MET A 1 -39.94 12.86 -30.69
CA MET A 1 -39.87 11.53 -30.05
C MET A 1 -39.28 11.69 -28.66
N GLU A 2 -40.11 11.54 -27.64
CA GLU A 2 -39.69 11.46 -26.25
C GLU A 2 -39.08 10.08 -25.95
N PRO A 3 -38.13 9.95 -25.00
CA PRO A 3 -37.82 8.67 -24.40
C PRO A 3 -38.61 8.51 -23.10
N THR A 4 -39.47 7.51 -23.11
CA THR A 4 -40.14 6.93 -21.94
C THR A 4 -39.11 6.30 -21.00
N CYS A 5 -39.27 6.51 -19.70
CA CYS A 5 -38.65 5.65 -18.68
C CYS A 5 -39.76 5.11 -17.78
N SER A 6 -40.00 3.81 -17.95
CA SER A 6 -40.86 2.98 -17.14
C SER A 6 -40.32 2.89 -15.70
N SER A 7 -41.18 3.02 -14.71
CA SER A 7 -40.92 2.59 -13.34
C SER A 7 -42.20 1.96 -12.78
N SER A 8 -42.25 0.63 -12.86
CA SER A 8 -43.22 -0.25 -12.24
C SER A 8 -42.97 -0.39 -10.74
N VAL A 9 -43.67 0.39 -9.91
CA VAL A 9 -43.97 0.03 -8.50
C VAL A 9 -45.31 0.66 -8.12
N ALA A 10 -46.40 0.01 -8.52
CA ALA A 10 -47.74 0.34 -8.05
C ALA A 10 -48.62 -0.91 -8.10
N GLU A 11 -48.23 -1.95 -7.37
CA GLU A 11 -49.12 -3.09 -7.14
C GLU A 11 -48.73 -3.80 -5.85
N LEU A 12 -49.31 -3.35 -4.73
CA LEU A 12 -49.48 -4.10 -3.48
C LEU A 12 -50.26 -3.24 -2.47
N ALA A 13 -51.59 -3.20 -2.64
CA ALA A 13 -52.57 -2.98 -1.55
C ALA A 13 -53.97 -2.97 -2.15
N LYS A 14 -54.50 -4.15 -2.49
CA LYS A 14 -55.94 -4.32 -2.66
C LYS A 14 -56.32 -5.72 -2.20
N TYR A 15 -56.57 -5.85 -0.90
CA TYR A 15 -57.41 -6.91 -0.34
C TYR A 15 -58.08 -6.37 0.92
N SER A 16 -59.38 -6.68 1.03
CA SER A 16 -60.33 -6.50 2.14
C SER A 16 -60.97 -5.13 2.37
N GLU A 17 -61.99 -4.84 1.56
CA GLU A 17 -63.31 -4.32 1.97
C GLU A 17 -64.27 -5.51 1.70
N ASP A 18 -65.29 -5.90 2.46
CA ASP A 18 -66.04 -5.29 3.55
C ASP A 18 -66.70 -6.40 4.36
N ASN A 19 -66.95 -6.16 5.66
CA ASN A 19 -68.20 -6.51 6.35
C ASN A 19 -68.18 -5.95 7.79
N VAL A 20 -69.39 -5.63 8.28
CA VAL A 20 -69.77 -5.23 9.66
C VAL A 20 -69.61 -3.72 9.91
N GLU A 21 -70.65 -2.93 9.70
CA GLU A 21 -71.84 -2.73 10.56
C GLU A 21 -71.51 -1.90 11.82
N THR A 22 -72.16 -0.73 11.82
CA THR A 22 -72.39 0.28 12.87
C THR A 22 -72.04 -0.08 14.32
N ASP A 23 -71.27 0.78 14.98
CA ASP A 23 -71.69 1.27 16.29
C ASP A 23 -71.12 2.66 16.63
N GLU A 24 -72.04 3.53 17.05
CA GLU A 24 -71.89 4.94 17.35
C GLU A 24 -71.61 5.08 18.86
N SER A 25 -70.43 4.65 19.34
CA SER A 25 -70.17 4.67 20.80
C SER A 25 -68.71 4.74 21.24
N LYS A 26 -67.82 5.40 20.49
CA LYS A 26 -66.46 5.75 21.00
C LYS A 26 -66.01 7.17 20.63
N VAL A 27 -66.94 8.12 20.74
CA VAL A 27 -66.68 9.56 20.60
C VAL A 27 -66.42 10.19 21.97
N VAL A 28 -65.48 9.67 22.78
CA VAL A 28 -64.87 10.45 23.89
C VAL A 28 -63.50 9.85 24.25
N GLU A 29 -62.52 9.88 23.35
CA GLU A 29 -61.12 9.81 23.80
C GLU A 29 -60.06 10.26 22.79
N HIS A 30 -60.37 10.91 21.66
CA HIS A 30 -59.33 11.39 20.72
C HIS A 30 -59.48 12.88 20.38
N GLN A 31 -59.72 13.70 21.41
CA GLN A 31 -59.75 15.17 21.31
C GLN A 31 -58.47 15.82 21.88
N GLU A 32 -57.33 15.13 21.86
CA GLU A 32 -56.03 15.70 22.25
C GLU A 32 -55.00 15.71 21.10
N TYR A 33 -55.29 15.04 19.99
CA TYR A 33 -54.36 14.95 18.84
C TYR A 33 -54.60 15.99 17.73
N ALA A 34 -55.68 16.79 17.81
CA ALA A 34 -56.04 17.77 16.78
C ALA A 34 -55.45 19.17 17.01
N GLU A 35 -54.97 19.50 18.21
CA GLU A 35 -54.36 20.81 18.50
C GLU A 35 -52.88 20.90 18.13
N ALA A 36 -52.19 19.77 17.97
CA ALA A 36 -50.77 19.76 17.59
C ALA A 36 -50.49 20.05 16.10
N LEU A 37 -51.52 20.13 15.24
CA LEU A 37 -51.37 20.36 13.80
C LEU A 37 -51.78 21.77 13.31
N SER A 38 -52.14 22.70 14.19
CA SER A 38 -52.58 24.06 13.78
C SER A 38 -51.50 25.15 13.88
N MET A 39 -50.30 24.85 14.39
CA MET A 39 -49.20 25.83 14.49
C MET A 39 -48.19 25.73 13.35
N SER A 40 -48.55 26.22 12.16
CA SER A 40 -47.57 26.64 11.12
C SER A 40 -48.26 27.41 9.99
N GLY A 41 -49.07 28.41 10.34
CA GLY A 41 -49.59 29.39 9.41
C GLY A 41 -48.69 30.61 9.34
N GLU A 42 -47.61 30.60 8.55
CA GLU A 42 -47.08 31.81 7.90
C GLU A 42 -45.94 31.52 6.90
N SER A 43 -46.25 31.49 5.59
CA SER A 43 -45.31 31.98 4.56
C SER A 43 -45.97 32.12 3.19
N ARG A 44 -46.99 32.98 3.07
CA ARG A 44 -47.41 33.50 1.76
C ARG A 44 -46.47 34.64 1.35
N LYS A 45 -45.25 34.35 0.85
CA LYS A 45 -44.41 35.31 0.08
C LYS A 45 -43.11 34.72 -0.50
N ARG A 46 -43.09 33.49 -1.05
CA ARG A 46 -41.91 32.98 -1.78
C ARG A 46 -42.26 32.16 -3.03
N LYS A 47 -43.10 32.69 -3.93
CA LYS A 47 -43.42 32.02 -5.22
C LYS A 47 -42.89 32.74 -6.48
N ARG A 48 -41.99 33.73 -6.33
CA ARG A 48 -41.40 34.45 -7.50
C ARG A 48 -39.88 34.35 -7.65
N TRP A 49 -39.18 33.62 -6.77
CA TRP A 49 -37.71 33.53 -6.78
C TRP A 49 -37.15 32.11 -6.99
N THR A 50 -37.96 31.17 -7.46
CA THR A 50 -37.55 29.77 -7.64
C THR A 50 -37.24 29.38 -9.09
N ARG A 51 -37.58 30.19 -10.09
CA ARG A 51 -37.35 29.85 -11.50
C ARG A 51 -35.90 30.11 -11.98
N ARG A 52 -35.14 31.00 -11.33
CA ARG A 52 -33.72 31.27 -11.66
C ARG A 52 -32.72 30.42 -10.86
N SER A 53 -33.11 29.90 -9.69
CA SER A 53 -32.22 29.16 -8.78
C SER A 53 -32.08 27.66 -9.13
N CYS A 54 -33.04 27.08 -9.85
CA CYS A 54 -32.98 25.67 -10.23
C CYS A 54 -31.98 25.40 -11.38
N CYS A 55 -31.96 26.26 -12.41
CA CYS A 55 -31.02 26.13 -13.53
C CYS A 55 -29.58 26.43 -13.14
N THR A 56 -29.33 27.35 -12.21
CA THR A 56 -27.96 27.66 -11.74
C THR A 56 -27.38 26.51 -10.91
N ARG A 57 -28.19 25.81 -10.13
CA ARG A 57 -27.76 24.59 -9.41
C ARG A 57 -27.42 23.44 -10.36
N GLN A 58 -28.19 23.26 -11.44
CA GLN A 58 -27.87 22.26 -12.48
C GLN A 58 -26.58 22.61 -13.23
N VAL A 59 -26.37 23.87 -13.61
CA VAL A 59 -25.14 24.31 -14.29
C VAL A 59 -23.90 24.19 -13.39
N LEU A 60 -24.02 24.52 -12.10
CA LEU A 60 -22.93 24.34 -11.13
C LEU A 60 -22.64 22.85 -10.88
N SER A 61 -23.67 22.01 -10.87
CA SER A 61 -23.52 20.55 -10.77
C SER A 61 -22.80 19.97 -11.99
N THR A 62 -23.19 20.37 -13.20
CA THR A 62 -22.54 19.94 -14.44
C THR A 62 -21.10 20.47 -14.51
N GLY A 63 -20.88 21.73 -14.14
CA GLY A 63 -19.53 22.32 -14.07
C GLY A 63 -18.61 21.58 -13.09
N ALA A 64 -19.11 21.20 -11.92
CA ALA A 64 -18.35 20.42 -10.95
C ALA A 64 -17.97 19.03 -11.49
N ILE A 65 -18.88 18.37 -12.22
CA ILE A 65 -18.60 17.08 -12.87
C ILE A 65 -17.53 17.24 -13.96
N PHE A 66 -17.61 18.28 -14.80
CA PHE A 66 -16.60 18.56 -15.82
C PHE A 66 -15.23 18.84 -15.21
N ILE A 67 -15.16 19.63 -14.13
CA ILE A 67 -13.91 19.91 -13.42
C ILE A 67 -13.34 18.61 -12.84
N ALA A 68 -14.16 17.76 -12.22
CA ALA A 68 -13.71 16.47 -11.69
C ALA A 68 -13.15 15.56 -12.80
N LEU A 69 -13.82 15.49 -13.96
CA LEU A 69 -13.34 14.73 -15.11
C LEU A 69 -12.01 15.27 -15.66
N LEU A 70 -11.85 16.59 -15.76
CA LEU A 70 -10.58 17.20 -16.20
C LEU A 70 -9.43 16.92 -15.22
N LEU A 71 -9.68 16.90 -13.91
CA LEU A 71 -8.67 16.54 -12.91
C LEU A 71 -8.29 15.06 -13.00
N ILE A 72 -9.26 14.16 -13.20
CA ILE A 72 -9.00 12.73 -13.39
C ILE A 72 -8.20 12.49 -14.68
N ILE A 73 -8.62 13.10 -15.79
CA ILE A 73 -7.91 13.02 -17.08
C ILE A 73 -6.49 13.59 -16.94
N GLY A 74 -6.32 14.72 -16.24
CA GLY A 74 -5.02 15.33 -15.98
C GLY A 74 -4.10 14.44 -15.14
N ALA A 75 -4.62 13.81 -14.09
CA ALA A 75 -3.86 12.88 -13.26
C ALA A 75 -3.42 11.64 -14.05
N ILE A 76 -4.32 11.06 -14.86
CA ILE A 76 -4.01 9.95 -15.76
C ILE A 76 -2.98 10.38 -16.81
N TYR A 77 -3.16 11.56 -17.42
CA TYR A 77 -2.24 12.10 -18.42
C TYR A 77 -0.85 12.33 -17.83
N MET A 78 -0.71 12.88 -16.62
CA MET A 78 0.57 13.04 -15.93
C MET A 78 1.24 11.69 -15.64
N HIS A 79 0.47 10.68 -15.21
CA HIS A 79 0.97 9.32 -15.01
C HIS A 79 1.40 8.62 -16.30
N LEU A 80 0.72 8.89 -17.42
CA LEU A 80 1.09 8.36 -18.73
C LEU A 80 2.30 9.11 -19.31
N ARG A 81 2.37 10.44 -19.14
CA ARG A 81 3.50 11.26 -19.61
C ARG A 81 4.79 10.89 -18.88
N GLN A 82 4.71 10.56 -17.59
CA GLN A 82 5.84 10.04 -16.81
C GLN A 82 6.54 8.85 -17.49
N LYS A 83 5.83 8.05 -18.30
CA LYS A 83 6.39 6.89 -19.00
C LYS A 83 7.02 7.22 -20.36
N HIS A 84 6.78 8.40 -20.94
CA HIS A 84 7.31 8.79 -22.25
C HIS A 84 8.57 9.67 -22.19
N HIS A 85 9.13 9.92 -20.99
CA HIS A 85 10.41 10.62 -20.84
C HIS A 85 11.64 9.70 -20.96
N LEU A 86 11.44 8.38 -21.16
CA LEU A 86 12.53 7.42 -21.42
C LEU A 86 12.62 7.05 -22.91
N GLY A 87 12.39 8.03 -23.80
CA GLY A 87 12.60 7.90 -25.23
C GLY A 87 13.90 8.58 -25.66
N ARG A 88 14.86 7.78 -26.14
CA ARG A 88 16.21 8.11 -26.69
C ARG A 88 17.34 8.35 -25.67
N LEU A 89 17.93 7.25 -25.20
CA LEU A 89 19.39 7.20 -25.18
C LEU A 89 19.83 6.71 -26.57
N HIS A 90 20.14 7.66 -27.44
CA HIS A 90 20.72 7.41 -28.76
C HIS A 90 22.20 7.07 -28.54
N ILE A 91 22.54 5.79 -28.39
CA ILE A 91 23.94 5.37 -28.43
C ILE A 91 24.39 5.54 -29.87
N ASN A 92 25.07 6.65 -30.17
CA ASN A 92 25.79 6.79 -31.43
C ASN A 92 26.92 5.76 -31.43
N LEU A 93 26.70 4.66 -32.16
CA LEU A 93 27.74 3.71 -32.52
C LEU A 93 28.62 4.33 -33.61
N LYS A 94 29.35 5.39 -33.27
CA LYS A 94 30.42 5.96 -34.10
C LYS A 94 31.29 6.86 -33.22
N ASP A 95 32.24 6.24 -32.52
CA ASP A 95 33.67 6.45 -32.76
C ASP A 95 34.47 5.64 -31.74
N ARG A 96 35.00 4.50 -32.16
CA ARG A 96 36.18 3.91 -31.52
C ARG A 96 37.00 3.19 -32.58
N GLY A 97 37.36 3.96 -33.59
CA GLY A 97 38.61 3.73 -34.28
C GLY A 97 39.71 4.44 -33.50
N GLN A 98 40.74 3.67 -33.16
CA GLN A 98 42.14 4.10 -33.02
C GLN A 98 42.68 4.47 -31.62
N VAL A 99 43.83 3.84 -31.34
CA VAL A 99 44.93 4.24 -30.41
C VAL A 99 44.67 3.87 -28.92
N GLU A 100 45.49 3.10 -28.20
CA GLU A 100 46.85 2.58 -28.41
C GLU A 100 47.03 1.31 -27.56
N VAL A 101 47.80 0.37 -28.11
CA VAL A 101 48.41 -0.74 -27.39
C VAL A 101 49.44 -0.14 -26.44
N LEU A 102 49.21 -0.23 -25.14
CA LEU A 102 50.32 -0.18 -24.17
C LEU A 102 50.47 -1.59 -23.61
N GLU A 103 51.44 -2.30 -24.20
CA GLU A 103 52.28 -3.26 -23.51
C GLU A 103 52.74 -2.63 -22.19
N GLU A 104 52.36 -3.22 -21.07
CA GLU A 104 53.10 -3.05 -19.81
C GLU A 104 53.52 -4.46 -19.37
N ASP A 105 54.82 -4.69 -19.52
CA ASP A 105 55.55 -5.89 -19.14
C ASP A 105 55.24 -6.30 -17.69
N PHE A 106 54.88 -7.57 -17.50
CA PHE A 106 54.97 -8.20 -16.18
C PHE A 106 56.37 -8.82 -16.04
N PRO A 107 57.27 -8.28 -15.20
CA PRO A 107 58.52 -8.97 -14.90
C PRO A 107 58.22 -10.17 -14.00
N MET A 108 58.33 -11.36 -14.58
CA MET A 108 58.48 -12.60 -13.83
C MET A 108 59.85 -12.57 -13.14
N VAL A 109 59.86 -12.38 -11.81
CA VAL A 109 61.08 -12.56 -11.01
C VAL A 109 60.91 -13.83 -10.18
N THR A 110 61.66 -14.85 -10.57
CA THR A 110 62.01 -16.01 -9.74
C THR A 110 63.15 -15.62 -8.82
N VAL A 111 62.95 -15.69 -7.49
CA VAL A 111 64.08 -15.89 -6.55
C VAL A 111 63.60 -16.75 -5.37
N ALA A 112 64.30 -17.87 -5.17
CA ALA A 112 64.28 -18.64 -3.95
C ALA A 112 65.16 -17.95 -2.88
N GLY A 113 64.68 -17.88 -1.64
CA GLY A 113 65.49 -17.36 -0.54
C GLY A 113 64.71 -17.24 0.76
N VAL A 114 65.10 -18.08 1.72
CA VAL A 114 64.65 -18.14 3.11
C VAL A 114 65.16 -16.91 3.86
N ASP A 115 64.29 -16.17 4.56
CA ASP A 115 64.41 -15.81 5.99
C ASP A 115 63.47 -14.67 6.42
N ALA A 116 62.88 -14.88 7.60
CA ALA A 116 62.33 -13.95 8.59
C ALA A 116 61.82 -12.54 8.18
N GLN A 117 60.51 -12.30 8.37
CA GLN A 117 60.01 -11.18 9.20
C GLN A 117 58.48 -11.20 9.42
N THR A 118 58.12 -11.21 10.71
CA THR A 118 56.98 -10.58 11.41
C THR A 118 55.53 -10.76 10.89
N PRO A 119 54.59 -11.27 11.72
CA PRO A 119 53.19 -11.39 11.35
C PRO A 119 52.49 -10.04 11.47
N THR A 120 52.27 -9.36 10.34
CA THR A 120 51.28 -8.29 10.28
C THR A 120 49.91 -8.94 10.43
N ILE A 121 49.27 -8.78 11.59
CA ILE A 121 47.89 -9.20 11.83
C ILE A 121 47.00 -8.32 10.93
N THR A 122 46.77 -8.78 9.71
CA THR A 122 45.68 -8.29 8.88
C THR A 122 44.41 -8.74 9.57
N LYS A 123 43.77 -7.81 10.28
CA LYS A 123 42.41 -7.98 10.80
C LYS A 123 41.54 -8.28 9.58
N PHE A 124 41.16 -9.55 9.40
CA PHE A 124 40.20 -9.97 8.39
C PHE A 124 38.90 -9.24 8.71
N GLN A 125 38.69 -8.10 8.05
CA GLN A 125 37.42 -7.42 8.07
C GLN A 125 36.56 -8.22 7.09
N PRO A 126 35.48 -8.89 7.56
CA PRO A 126 34.63 -9.63 6.65
C PRO A 126 34.12 -8.64 5.58
N PRO A 127 34.06 -9.07 4.31
CA PRO A 127 33.56 -8.22 3.24
C PRO A 127 32.18 -7.67 3.63
N PRO A 128 31.85 -6.41 3.26
CA PRO A 128 30.53 -5.87 3.50
C PRO A 128 29.52 -6.87 2.92
N THR A 129 28.75 -7.49 3.80
CA THR A 129 27.83 -8.56 3.45
C THR A 129 26.61 -7.89 2.86
N SER A 130 26.71 -7.42 1.62
CA SER A 130 25.58 -6.97 0.80
C SER A 130 24.75 -8.17 0.35
N SER A 131 24.39 -9.06 1.29
CA SER A 131 23.53 -10.18 0.96
C SER A 131 22.12 -9.63 0.74
N PRO A 132 21.52 -9.80 -0.46
CA PRO A 132 20.17 -9.30 -0.75
C PRO A 132 19.09 -10.05 0.04
N VAL A 133 19.46 -11.07 0.83
CA VAL A 133 18.55 -11.91 1.59
C VAL A 133 18.71 -11.62 3.09
N PRO A 134 17.63 -11.24 3.80
CA PRO A 134 17.67 -11.02 5.24
C PRO A 134 18.08 -12.28 6.02
N SER A 135 18.99 -12.11 6.97
CA SER A 135 19.35 -13.17 7.93
C SER A 135 18.16 -13.51 8.86
N ALA A 136 18.20 -14.68 9.51
CA ALA A 136 17.18 -15.08 10.49
C ALA A 136 17.04 -14.08 11.65
N LYS A 137 18.17 -13.52 12.12
CA LYS A 137 18.16 -12.46 13.15
C LYS A 137 17.47 -11.20 12.63
N CYS A 138 17.69 -10.85 11.36
CA CYS A 138 17.06 -9.69 10.75
C CYS A 138 15.54 -9.87 10.59
N LEU A 139 15.11 -11.04 10.13
CA LEU A 139 13.68 -11.39 10.04
C LEU A 139 12.98 -11.32 11.40
N ALA A 140 13.66 -11.72 12.48
CA ALA A 140 13.12 -11.53 13.83
C ALA A 140 12.97 -10.04 14.19
N CYS A 141 13.89 -9.18 13.76
CA CYS A 141 13.77 -7.73 13.97
C CYS A 141 12.68 -7.08 13.13
N MET A 142 12.43 -7.55 11.91
CA MET A 142 11.27 -7.12 11.12
C MET A 142 9.95 -7.43 11.84
N ALA A 143 9.75 -8.66 12.32
CA ALA A 143 8.56 -9.04 13.07
C ALA A 143 8.43 -8.27 14.40
N THR A 144 9.54 -8.10 15.13
CA THR A 144 9.57 -7.28 16.36
C THR A 144 9.18 -5.83 16.06
N THR A 145 9.66 -5.25 14.96
CA THR A 145 9.38 -3.86 14.58
C THR A 145 7.91 -3.68 14.18
N ALA A 146 7.37 -4.62 13.41
CA ALA A 146 6.00 -4.61 12.92
C ALA A 146 4.97 -4.80 14.05
N THR A 147 5.19 -5.78 14.93
CA THR A 147 4.15 -6.23 15.89
C THR A 147 4.65 -6.53 17.30
N ASP A 148 5.94 -6.39 17.58
CA ASP A 148 6.57 -6.94 18.80
C ASP A 148 6.49 -8.47 18.86
N ASN A 149 6.48 -9.13 17.69
CA ASN A 149 6.20 -10.56 17.53
C ASN A 149 4.84 -11.00 18.08
N ILE A 150 3.89 -10.08 18.25
CA ILE A 150 2.53 -10.43 18.68
C ILE A 150 1.74 -10.88 17.44
N PRO A 151 1.31 -12.16 17.38
CA PRO A 151 0.58 -12.67 16.22
C PRO A 151 -0.82 -12.05 16.15
N ALA A 152 -1.22 -11.64 14.93
CA ALA A 152 -2.58 -11.23 14.63
C ALA A 152 -3.26 -12.28 13.74
N ILE A 153 -4.45 -12.74 14.14
CA ILE A 153 -5.26 -13.66 13.32
C ILE A 153 -5.91 -12.86 12.18
N CYS A 154 -5.91 -13.41 10.97
CA CYS A 154 -6.65 -12.84 9.85
C CYS A 154 -8.16 -12.96 10.11
N ARG A 155 -8.79 -11.91 10.64
CA ARG A 155 -10.23 -11.90 10.96
C ARG A 155 -11.15 -11.71 9.75
N ASN A 156 -10.59 -11.33 8.61
CA ASN A 156 -11.38 -10.92 7.46
C ASN A 156 -11.57 -12.08 6.47
N ARG A 157 -12.68 -12.81 6.65
CA ARG A 157 -13.28 -13.73 5.68
C ARG A 157 -13.72 -12.99 4.39
N GLY A 158 -12.79 -12.36 3.66
CA GLY A 158 -13.06 -11.66 2.41
C GLY A 158 -13.16 -10.12 2.47
N ARG A 159 -12.60 -9.44 3.49
CA ARG A 159 -12.34 -7.98 3.43
C ARG A 159 -10.84 -7.68 3.30
N PRO A 160 -10.42 -6.68 2.52
CA PRO A 160 -9.02 -6.54 2.13
C PRO A 160 -8.05 -5.91 3.15
N GLU A 161 -8.48 -5.42 4.32
CA GLU A 161 -7.83 -4.19 4.80
C GLU A 161 -7.08 -4.22 6.13
N GLU A 162 -7.01 -5.35 6.85
CA GLU A 162 -6.07 -5.44 7.98
C GLU A 162 -5.02 -6.52 7.78
N PRO A 163 -3.74 -6.13 7.57
CA PRO A 163 -2.63 -7.07 7.55
C PRO A 163 -2.54 -7.86 8.86
N CYS A 164 -2.39 -9.16 8.74
CA CYS A 164 -2.31 -10.12 9.85
C CYS A 164 -0.94 -10.77 9.93
N GLY A 165 -0.73 -11.64 10.92
CA GLY A 165 0.55 -12.26 11.22
C GLY A 165 1.53 -11.33 11.92
N ILE A 166 2.67 -11.88 12.34
CA ILE A 166 3.72 -11.14 13.07
C ILE A 166 4.41 -10.09 12.19
N TYR A 167 4.35 -10.25 10.87
CA TYR A 167 4.95 -9.35 9.90
C TYR A 167 3.97 -8.30 9.37
N ARG A 168 2.66 -8.37 9.69
CA ARG A 168 1.64 -7.49 9.08
C ARG A 168 1.80 -7.35 7.56
N ILE A 169 2.02 -8.47 6.88
CA ILE A 169 2.14 -8.53 5.43
C ILE A 169 0.78 -8.14 4.84
N SER A 170 0.73 -7.09 4.03
CA SER A 170 -0.48 -6.69 3.32
C SER A 170 -0.70 -7.57 2.08
N HIS A 171 -1.93 -7.59 1.56
CA HIS A 171 -2.25 -8.35 0.35
C HIS A 171 -1.40 -7.91 -0.86
N VAL A 172 -1.16 -6.61 -1.03
CA VAL A 172 -0.31 -6.09 -2.11
C VAL A 172 1.17 -6.45 -1.93
N TYR A 173 1.67 -6.44 -0.69
CA TYR A 173 3.02 -6.89 -0.37
C TYR A 173 3.20 -8.35 -0.77
N TRP A 174 2.24 -9.19 -0.38
CA TRP A 174 2.21 -10.62 -0.72
C TRP A 174 2.17 -10.86 -2.23
N GLN A 175 1.28 -10.19 -2.97
CA GLN A 175 1.20 -10.30 -4.43
C GLN A 175 2.51 -9.91 -5.13
N ASP A 176 3.23 -8.92 -4.60
CA ASP A 176 4.51 -8.54 -5.15
C ASP A 176 5.61 -9.58 -4.87
N ALA A 177 5.59 -10.21 -3.70
CA ALA A 177 6.52 -11.28 -3.35
C ALA A 177 6.31 -12.54 -4.19
N LEU A 178 5.06 -12.87 -4.54
CA LEU A 178 4.71 -14.04 -5.35
C LEU A 178 5.36 -14.07 -6.73
N ARG A 179 5.85 -12.94 -7.25
CA ARG A 179 6.57 -12.91 -8.54
C ARG A 179 7.91 -13.65 -8.52
N ILE A 180 8.44 -13.95 -7.34
CA ILE A 180 9.70 -14.65 -7.13
C ILE A 180 9.48 -16.05 -6.56
N ILE A 181 8.30 -16.32 -6.00
CA ILE A 181 7.98 -17.60 -5.36
C ILE A 181 7.52 -18.61 -6.40
N ASP A 182 7.82 -19.88 -6.16
CA ASP A 182 7.34 -20.99 -6.96
C ASP A 182 5.80 -20.97 -7.06
N PRO A 183 5.21 -20.94 -8.28
CA PRO A 183 3.77 -21.03 -8.46
C PRO A 183 3.15 -22.30 -7.85
N ASP A 184 3.93 -23.37 -7.67
CA ASP A 184 3.47 -24.65 -7.10
C ASP A 184 3.47 -24.67 -5.55
N ASP A 185 4.02 -23.65 -4.87
CA ASP A 185 3.92 -23.51 -3.40
C ASP A 185 2.49 -23.11 -2.99
N SER A 186 1.60 -24.11 -2.90
CA SER A 186 0.19 -23.92 -2.56
C SER A 186 -0.05 -23.17 -1.24
N LEU A 187 0.88 -23.27 -0.27
CA LEU A 187 0.75 -22.53 0.98
C LEU A 187 1.06 -21.05 0.74
N ALA A 188 2.12 -20.73 0.00
CA ALA A 188 2.44 -19.36 -0.35
C ALA A 188 1.36 -18.70 -1.22
N GLN A 189 0.68 -19.46 -2.08
CA GLN A 189 -0.45 -18.97 -2.89
C GLN A 189 -1.74 -18.71 -2.08
N ASP A 190 -1.81 -19.14 -0.81
CA ASP A 190 -2.91 -18.81 0.09
C ASP A 190 -2.48 -17.72 1.08
N TYR A 191 -2.82 -16.46 0.78
CA TYR A 191 -2.48 -15.31 1.62
C TYR A 191 -2.84 -15.55 3.10
N GLY A 192 -4.07 -15.97 3.38
CA GLY A 192 -4.59 -16.05 4.75
C GLY A 192 -3.90 -17.14 5.57
N ARG A 193 -3.56 -18.27 4.94
CA ARG A 193 -2.80 -19.35 5.59
C ARG A 193 -1.31 -19.02 5.68
N CYS A 194 -0.74 -18.40 4.65
CA CYS A 194 0.69 -18.12 4.59
C CYS A 194 1.13 -17.06 5.61
N VAL A 195 0.44 -15.92 5.69
CA VAL A 195 0.94 -14.79 6.49
C VAL A 195 0.87 -15.03 8.00
N VAL A 196 0.08 -16.02 8.45
CA VAL A 196 0.03 -16.46 9.85
C VAL A 196 0.98 -17.63 10.15
N ASP A 197 1.47 -18.33 9.12
CA ASP A 197 2.51 -19.35 9.25
C ASP A 197 3.89 -18.67 9.23
N VAL A 198 4.70 -18.86 10.28
CA VAL A 198 5.98 -18.14 10.42
C VAL A 198 6.92 -18.45 9.27
N GLN A 199 7.03 -19.71 8.85
CA GLN A 199 7.96 -20.11 7.79
C GLN A 199 7.50 -19.59 6.43
N CYS A 200 6.21 -19.65 6.13
CA CYS A 200 5.66 -19.11 4.90
C CYS A 200 5.79 -17.59 4.85
N ALA A 201 5.42 -16.89 5.93
CA ALA A 201 5.56 -15.45 6.03
C ALA A 201 7.02 -15.00 5.86
N GLU A 202 7.99 -15.72 6.43
CA GLU A 202 9.41 -15.44 6.18
C GLU A 202 9.80 -15.61 4.70
N ARG A 203 9.27 -16.62 3.99
CA ARG A 203 9.49 -16.77 2.55
C ARG A 203 8.95 -15.57 1.78
N ILE A 204 7.73 -15.13 2.09
CA ILE A 204 7.13 -13.91 1.52
C ILE A 204 8.04 -12.69 1.73
N VAL A 205 8.52 -12.47 2.97
CA VAL A 205 9.40 -11.35 3.29
C VAL A 205 10.74 -11.44 2.55
N ARG A 206 11.38 -12.61 2.51
CA ARG A 206 12.64 -12.81 1.77
C ARG A 206 12.46 -12.51 0.28
N SER A 207 11.40 -13.01 -0.36
CA SER A 207 11.11 -12.76 -1.76
C SER A 207 10.81 -11.27 -2.04
N TYR A 208 10.17 -10.58 -1.10
CA TYR A 208 9.94 -9.14 -1.22
C TYR A 208 11.22 -8.33 -1.11
N VAL A 209 12.10 -8.66 -0.15
CA VAL A 209 13.41 -8.01 -0.02
C VAL A 209 14.31 -8.34 -1.21
N GLN A 210 14.27 -9.55 -1.75
CA GLN A 210 14.99 -9.88 -2.98
C GLN A 210 14.55 -8.97 -4.15
N ARG A 211 13.28 -8.58 -4.18
CA ARG A 211 12.73 -7.73 -5.24
C ARG A 211 13.01 -6.24 -5.06
N TYR A 212 13.05 -5.73 -3.82
CA TYR A 212 13.10 -4.28 -3.53
C TYR A 212 14.22 -3.84 -2.59
N GLY A 213 15.02 -4.77 -2.06
CA GLY A 213 16.02 -4.53 -1.00
C GLY A 213 17.38 -4.05 -1.48
N GLY A 214 17.51 -3.59 -2.71
CA GLY A 214 18.78 -3.12 -3.29
C GLY A 214 19.12 -1.66 -3.01
N GLU A 215 18.42 -1.01 -2.09
CA GLU A 215 18.58 0.41 -1.77
C GLU A 215 19.01 0.61 -0.32
N ASP A 216 19.88 1.61 -0.08
CA ASP A 216 20.26 2.13 1.24
C ASP A 216 19.18 3.13 1.70
N CYS A 217 18.41 2.75 2.71
CA CYS A 217 17.24 3.45 3.21
C CYS A 217 17.52 4.35 4.41
N ASN A 218 18.69 4.26 5.02
CA ASN A 218 19.10 5.14 6.12
C ASN A 218 20.27 6.06 5.75
N GLY A 219 20.85 5.92 4.56
CA GLY A 219 21.88 6.78 4.00
C GLY A 219 23.25 6.60 4.64
N ASP A 220 23.55 5.42 5.20
CA ASP A 220 24.83 5.15 5.85
C ASP A 220 25.89 4.53 4.92
N GLY A 221 25.53 4.32 3.65
CA GLY A 221 26.38 3.75 2.61
C GLY A 221 26.40 2.22 2.60
N ARG A 222 25.54 1.55 3.38
CA ARG A 222 25.42 0.10 3.45
C ARG A 222 23.98 -0.33 3.17
N ILE A 223 23.82 -1.59 2.78
CA ILE A 223 22.51 -2.21 2.62
C ILE A 223 22.50 -3.41 3.57
N GLU A 224 21.91 -3.19 4.74
CA GLU A 224 21.93 -4.11 5.86
C GLU A 224 20.52 -4.29 6.44
N CYS A 225 20.42 -4.89 7.63
CA CYS A 225 19.12 -5.23 8.22
C CYS A 225 18.22 -4.01 8.43
N ARG A 226 18.82 -2.87 8.78
CA ARG A 226 18.12 -1.61 9.02
C ARG A 226 17.38 -1.17 7.76
N ASP A 227 17.98 -1.31 6.58
CA ASP A 227 17.38 -1.00 5.28
C ASP A 227 16.22 -1.93 4.97
N HIS A 228 16.43 -3.23 5.17
CA HIS A 228 15.39 -4.20 4.92
C HIS A 228 14.17 -4.01 5.83
N VAL A 229 14.38 -3.61 7.10
CA VAL A 229 13.27 -3.27 8.00
C VAL A 229 12.55 -2.00 7.52
N ARG A 230 13.28 -0.95 7.13
CA ARG A 230 12.68 0.28 6.60
C ARG A 230 11.86 0.02 5.34
N LEU A 231 12.40 -0.78 4.42
CA LEU A 231 11.69 -1.28 3.24
C LEU A 231 10.42 -2.04 3.64
N HIS A 232 10.50 -2.99 4.58
CA HIS A 232 9.35 -3.77 5.02
C HIS A 232 8.25 -2.88 5.60
N MET A 233 8.61 -1.90 6.42
CA MET A 233 7.66 -1.00 7.08
C MET A 233 7.04 0.04 6.14
N ARG A 234 7.68 0.35 5.00
CA ARG A 234 7.28 1.48 4.13
C ARG A 234 6.91 1.09 2.70
N GLY A 235 7.21 -0.14 2.28
CA GLY A 235 7.02 -0.61 0.91
C GLY A 235 8.07 -0.07 -0.07
N PRO A 236 7.89 -0.31 -1.39
CA PRO A 236 8.97 -0.21 -2.38
C PRO A 236 9.52 1.20 -2.58
N GLY A 237 8.66 2.22 -2.57
CA GLY A 237 9.07 3.63 -2.65
C GLY A 237 9.37 4.27 -1.29
N GLY A 238 9.36 3.47 -0.23
CA GLY A 238 9.51 3.93 1.14
C GLY A 238 10.94 4.26 1.55
N CYS A 239 11.92 3.71 0.84
CA CYS A 239 13.34 3.88 1.11
C CYS A 239 13.81 5.33 0.93
N HIS A 240 13.22 6.07 -0.02
CA HIS A 240 13.51 7.49 -0.26
C HIS A 240 13.04 8.44 0.87
N ARG A 241 12.27 7.94 1.83
CA ARG A 241 11.84 8.72 3.00
C ARG A 241 12.96 8.69 4.03
N GLN A 242 13.61 9.82 4.28
CA GLN A 242 14.72 9.89 5.24
C GLN A 242 14.25 10.01 6.69
N GLU A 243 12.97 10.30 6.92
CA GLU A 243 12.43 10.38 8.27
C GLU A 243 12.67 9.06 9.03
N PRO A 244 12.78 9.09 10.37
CA PRO A 244 12.71 7.86 11.17
C PRO A 244 11.37 7.14 11.02
N LEU A 245 11.31 5.85 11.39
CA LEU A 245 10.02 5.19 11.55
C LEU A 245 9.23 5.87 12.68
N GLY A 246 7.94 5.55 12.80
CA GLY A 246 7.15 5.99 13.96
C GLY A 246 7.85 5.60 15.26
N SER A 247 7.78 6.45 16.29
CA SER A 247 8.59 6.32 17.52
C SER A 247 8.55 4.94 18.18
N LEU A 248 7.39 4.26 18.14
CA LEU A 248 7.25 2.90 18.65
C LEU A 248 8.03 1.87 17.80
N SER A 249 7.91 1.95 16.48
CA SER A 249 8.60 1.05 15.55
C SER A 249 10.11 1.30 15.55
N GLU A 250 10.56 2.56 15.55
CA GLU A 250 11.99 2.87 15.64
C GLU A 250 12.59 2.31 16.93
N ARG A 251 11.92 2.50 18.09
CA ARG A 251 12.37 1.93 19.36
C ARG A 251 12.46 0.40 19.33
N ARG A 252 11.48 -0.27 18.73
CA ARG A 252 11.48 -1.75 18.58
C ARG A 252 12.64 -2.21 17.70
N LEU A 253 12.90 -1.50 16.61
CA LEU A 253 14.03 -1.77 15.73
C LEU A 253 15.36 -1.63 16.46
N GLU A 254 15.63 -0.47 17.06
CA GLU A 254 16.90 -0.21 17.78
C GLU A 254 17.17 -1.24 18.87
N ASN A 255 16.15 -1.54 19.69
CA ASN A 255 16.26 -2.54 20.73
C ASN A 255 16.59 -3.91 20.14
N CYS A 256 15.90 -4.32 19.07
CA CYS A 256 16.15 -5.62 18.45
C CYS A 256 17.56 -5.72 17.87
N LEU A 257 18.02 -4.72 17.12
CA LEU A 257 19.36 -4.69 16.54
C LEU A 257 20.41 -4.83 17.66
N LYS A 258 20.27 -4.06 18.73
CA LYS A 258 21.13 -4.11 19.90
C LYS A 258 21.15 -5.50 20.56
N TYR A 259 19.99 -6.07 20.88
CA TYR A 259 19.89 -7.37 21.56
C TYR A 259 20.37 -8.54 20.69
N ARG A 260 20.23 -8.45 19.36
CA ARG A 260 20.64 -9.50 18.42
C ARG A 260 22.09 -9.39 17.97
N GLY A 261 22.77 -8.30 18.33
CA GLY A 261 24.14 -7.98 17.90
C GLY A 261 24.23 -7.74 16.39
N ILE A 262 23.26 -7.00 15.84
CA ILE A 262 23.28 -6.54 14.45
C ILE A 262 23.73 -5.08 14.50
N THR A 263 24.89 -4.80 13.90
CA THR A 263 25.40 -3.44 13.68
C THR A 263 24.72 -2.79 12.51
#